data_AF-A0A016TMG1-F1
#
_entry.id   AF-A0A016TMG1-F1
#
_cell.length_a   1.000
_cell.length_b   1.000
_cell.length_c   1.000
_cell.angle_alpha   90.00
_cell.angle_beta   90.00
_cell.angle_gamma   90.00
#
_symmetry.space_group_name_H-M   'P 1'
#
loop_
_entity.id
_entity.type
_entity.pdbx_description
1 polymer ?
#
loop_
_entity_poly.entity_id
_entity_poly.type
_entity_poly.pdbx_seq_one_letter_code
_entity_poly.pdbx_strand_id
1 'polypeptide(L)'
;MLQSVSAERIWTELKRLIIGRMADHVIRCMIEECKLQKYLGLPESPNVNRFAVVFSRHEGNLEPMTMIASLCETPEEIERFHKKTKIIRYIKYGA
;
A
#
# COMPACT_ATOMS: atom_id res chain seq x y z
N MET A 1 -11.16 16.29 -2.84
CA MET A 1 -10.99 15.86 -4.25
C MET A 1 -10.50 14.42 -4.43
N LEU A 2 -9.96 13.70 -3.44
CA LEU A 2 -9.61 12.27 -3.58
C LEU A 2 -10.79 11.28 -3.45
N GLN A 3 -11.95 11.71 -2.94
CA GLN A 3 -13.11 10.83 -2.72
C GLN A 3 -13.86 10.44 -4.01
N SER A 4 -13.61 11.14 -5.13
CA SER A 4 -14.23 10.88 -6.43
C SER A 4 -13.42 9.94 -7.32
N VAL A 5 -12.22 9.53 -6.88
CA VAL A 5 -11.38 8.57 -7.60
C VAL A 5 -11.77 7.16 -7.18
N SER A 6 -12.02 6.27 -8.15
CA SER A 6 -12.38 4.89 -7.86
C SER A 6 -11.24 4.19 -7.07
N ALA A 7 -11.63 3.40 -6.07
CA ALA A 7 -10.70 2.66 -5.22
C ALA A 7 -9.79 1.72 -6.03
N GLU A 8 -10.29 1.19 -7.14
CA GLU A 8 -9.57 0.32 -8.07
C GLU A 8 -8.44 1.08 -8.79
N ARG A 9 -8.66 2.34 -9.18
CA ARG A 9 -7.61 3.19 -9.77
C ARG A 9 -6.56 3.57 -8.74
N ILE A 10 -6.99 3.92 -7.52
CA ILE A 10 -6.07 4.19 -6.40
C ILE A 10 -5.17 2.97 -6.16
N TRP A 11 -5.75 1.77 -6.09
CA TRP A 11 -4.96 0.55 -5.90
C TRP A 11 -4.01 0.26 -7.07
N THR A 12 -4.46 0.48 -8.31
CA THR A 12 -3.63 0.25 -9.50
C THR A 12 -2.38 1.12 -9.50
N GLU A 13 -2.51 2.41 -9.19
CA GLU A 13 -1.35 3.30 -9.09
C GLU A 13 -0.51 3.01 -7.84
N LEU A 14 -1.16 2.75 -6.69
CA LEU A 14 -0.44 2.43 -5.46
C LEU A 14 0.47 1.21 -5.63
N LYS A 15 0.01 0.15 -6.31
CA LYS A 15 0.83 -1.03 -6.63
C LYS A 15 2.13 -0.66 -7.34
N ARG A 16 2.09 0.27 -8.30
CA ARG A 16 3.27 0.71 -9.06
C ARG A 16 4.22 1.53 -8.20
N LEU A 17 3.69 2.38 -7.32
CA LEU A 17 4.49 3.21 -6.42
C LEU A 17 5.24 2.35 -5.40
N ILE A 18 4.58 1.36 -4.80
CA ILE A 18 5.12 0.63 -3.64
C ILE A 18 6.22 -0.39 -4.00
N ILE A 19 6.32 -0.77 -5.28
CA ILE A 19 7.40 -1.62 -5.82
C ILE A 19 8.37 -0.82 -6.71
N GLY A 20 8.13 0.49 -6.86
CA GLY A 20 8.92 1.35 -7.72
C GLY A 20 10.32 1.61 -7.15
N ARG A 21 11.24 2.08 -8.00
CA ARG A 21 12.65 2.35 -7.63
C ARG A 21 12.82 3.32 -6.45
N MET A 22 11.84 4.18 -6.20
CA MET A 22 11.84 5.16 -5.11
C MET A 22 10.72 4.90 -4.10
N ALA A 23 10.25 3.66 -3.98
CA ALA A 23 9.09 3.34 -3.16
C ALA A 23 9.24 3.81 -1.70
N ASP A 24 10.41 3.60 -1.08
CA ASP A 24 10.67 4.06 0.29
C ASP A 24 10.43 5.57 0.46
N HIS A 25 11.08 6.39 -0.38
CA HIS A 25 10.96 7.83 -0.30
C HIS A 25 9.53 8.32 -0.59
N VAL A 26 8.91 7.78 -1.64
CA VAL A 26 7.54 8.16 -2.05
C VAL A 26 6.53 7.81 -0.97
N ILE A 27 6.61 6.61 -0.39
CA ILE A 27 5.68 6.14 0.64
C ILE A 27 5.83 6.94 1.93
N ARG A 28 7.06 7.28 2.32
CA ARG A 28 7.32 8.19 3.45
C ARG A 28 6.68 9.55 3.24
N CYS A 29 6.92 10.21 2.11
CA CYS A 29 6.30 11.51 1.79
C CYS A 29 4.76 11.43 1.81
N MET A 30 4.17 10.40 1.19
CA MET A 30 2.72 10.19 1.17
C MET A 30 2.09 10.06 2.57
N ILE A 31 2.79 9.40 3.51
CA ILE A 31 2.29 9.14 4.86
C ILE A 31 2.63 10.27 5.83
N GLU A 32 3.88 10.73 5.83
CA GLU A 32 4.39 11.68 6.82
C GLU A 32 4.03 13.12 6.47
N GLU A 33 4.17 13.51 5.21
CA GLU A 33 3.94 14.89 4.76
C GLU A 33 2.50 15.09 4.30
N CYS A 34 2.00 14.20 3.44
CA CYS A 34 0.68 14.37 2.82
C CYS A 34 -0.48 13.74 3.63
N LYS A 35 -0.18 12.96 4.68
CA LYS A 35 -1.18 12.28 5.54
C LYS A 35 -2.24 11.49 4.75
N LEU A 36 -1.81 10.80 3.69
CA LEU A 36 -2.72 10.11 2.75
C LEU A 36 -3.18 8.74 3.22
N GLN A 37 -2.63 8.20 4.31
CA GLN A 37 -2.88 6.82 4.76
C GLN A 37 -4.37 6.50 4.90
N LYS A 38 -5.16 7.43 5.45
CA LYS A 38 -6.60 7.27 5.63
C LYS A 38 -7.37 7.21 4.31
N TYR A 39 -6.88 7.83 3.24
CA TYR A 39 -7.52 7.79 1.92
C TYR A 39 -7.14 6.53 1.14
N LEU A 40 -5.92 6.04 1.35
CA LEU A 40 -5.38 4.83 0.73
C LEU A 40 -5.84 3.54 1.42
N GLY A 41 -6.46 3.65 2.60
CA GLY A 41 -6.91 2.50 3.40
C GLY A 41 -5.79 1.82 4.17
N LEU A 42 -4.64 2.49 4.29
CA LEU A 42 -3.52 2.07 5.13
C LEU A 42 -3.85 2.27 6.62
N PRO A 43 -3.07 1.65 7.52
CA PRO A 43 -3.16 1.87 8.97
C PRO A 43 -3.10 3.35 9.35
N GLU A 44 -3.59 3.69 10.54
CA GLU A 44 -3.48 5.06 11.07
C GLU A 44 -2.02 5.46 11.32
N SER A 45 -1.22 4.51 11.80
CA SER A 45 0.22 4.64 12.02
C SER A 45 0.99 3.54 11.27
N PRO A 46 1.20 3.68 9.94
CA PRO A 46 1.93 2.69 9.16
C PRO A 46 3.41 2.58 9.57
N ASN A 47 3.97 1.37 9.58
CA ASN A 47 5.38 1.16 9.92
C ASN A 47 6.31 1.39 8.71
N VAL A 48 6.57 2.66 8.42
CA VAL A 48 7.46 3.09 7.30
C VAL A 48 8.90 2.63 7.47
N ASN A 49 9.36 2.39 8.70
CA ASN A 49 10.72 1.89 8.94
C ASN A 49 10.85 0.42 8.58
N ARG A 50 9.85 -0.41 8.92
CA ARG A 50 9.78 -1.81 8.49
C ARG A 50 9.67 -1.89 6.96
N PHE A 51 8.86 -1.03 6.35
CA PHE A 51 8.78 -0.93 4.89
C PHE A 51 10.14 -0.68 4.26
N ALA A 52 10.90 0.30 4.75
CA ALA A 52 12.23 0.63 4.23
C ALA A 52 13.21 -0.53 4.34
N VAL A 53 13.22 -1.22 5.50
CA VAL A 53 14.08 -2.40 5.73
C VAL A 53 13.71 -3.55 4.80
N VAL A 54 12.41 -3.80 4.59
CA VAL A 54 11.93 -4.85 3.69
C VAL A 54 12.29 -4.52 2.23
N PHE A 55 12.08 -3.27 1.83
CA PHE A 55 12.40 -2.74 0.51
C PHE A 55 13.90 -2.86 0.20
N SER A 56 14.77 -2.43 1.12
CA SER A 56 16.23 -2.45 0.90
C SER A 56 16.81 -3.87 0.88
N ARG A 57 16.15 -4.84 1.52
CA ARG A 57 16.61 -6.24 1.58
C ARG A 57 16.23 -7.04 0.35
N HIS A 58 15.24 -6.61 -0.42
CA HIS A 58 14.70 -7.35 -1.55
C HIS A 58 14.56 -6.42 -2.75
N GLU A 59 15.68 -6.13 -3.40
CA GLU A 59 15.70 -5.33 -4.62
C GLU A 59 14.99 -6.09 -5.76
N GLY A 60 13.72 -5.75 -5.98
CA GLY A 60 13.04 -6.00 -7.26
C GLY A 60 12.06 -7.17 -7.35
N ASN A 61 11.87 -7.98 -6.30
CA ASN A 61 11.02 -9.19 -6.37
C ASN A 61 9.94 -9.27 -5.29
N LEU A 62 9.48 -8.13 -4.76
CA LEU A 62 8.42 -8.13 -3.76
C LEU A 62 7.05 -7.91 -4.40
N GLU A 63 6.12 -8.79 -4.06
CA GLU A 63 4.72 -8.60 -4.37
C GLU A 63 4.19 -7.33 -3.68
N PRO A 64 3.35 -6.53 -4.35
CA PRO A 64 2.77 -5.33 -3.76
C PRO A 64 2.09 -5.60 -2.41
N MET A 65 1.39 -6.73 -2.27
CA MET A 65 0.76 -7.07 -1.01
C MET A 65 1.75 -7.36 0.12
N THR A 66 2.95 -7.86 -0.18
CA THR A 66 4.02 -8.04 0.81
C THR A 66 4.53 -6.70 1.33
N MET A 67 4.69 -5.72 0.43
CA MET A 67 5.06 -4.36 0.81
C MET A 67 3.96 -3.68 1.64
N ILE A 68 2.68 -3.85 1.27
CA ILE A 68 1.57 -3.34 2.10
C ILE A 68 1.55 -4.00 3.48
N ALA A 69 1.74 -5.32 3.55
CA ALA A 69 1.77 -6.02 4.84
C ALA A 69 2.90 -5.51 5.75
N SER A 70 4.03 -5.09 5.19
CA SER A 70 5.13 -4.49 5.96
C SER A 70 4.78 -3.16 6.63
N LEU A 71 3.73 -2.48 6.15
CA LEU A 71 3.21 -1.25 6.74
C LEU A 71 2.22 -1.50 7.87
N CYS A 72 1.64 -2.69 7.94
CA CYS A 72 0.66 -3.06 8.95
C CYS A 72 1.32 -3.76 10.15
N GLU A 73 0.72 -3.60 11.33
CA GLU A 73 1.11 -4.30 12.54
C GLU A 73 0.17 -5.46 12.86
N THR A 74 -1.10 -5.39 12.41
CA THR A 74 -2.08 -6.45 12.70
C THR A 74 -2.81 -6.98 11.45
N PRO A 75 -3.31 -8.23 11.48
CA PRO A 75 -4.11 -8.79 10.39
C PRO A 75 -5.39 -7.99 10.08
N GLU A 76 -6.01 -7.38 11.09
CA GLU A 76 -7.23 -6.57 10.95
C GLU A 76 -6.98 -5.31 10.12
N GLU A 77 -5.77 -4.74 10.20
CA GLU A 77 -5.36 -3.61 9.37
C GLU A 77 -5.23 -4.00 7.90
N ILE A 78 -4.71 -5.20 7.63
CA ILE A 78 -4.64 -5.77 6.28
C ILE A 78 -6.06 -6.03 5.75
N GLU A 79 -6.96 -6.58 6.58
CA GLU A 79 -8.35 -6.81 6.20
C GLU A 79 -9.09 -5.50 5.88
N ARG A 80 -8.84 -4.45 6.67
CA ARG A 80 -9.39 -3.10 6.44
C ARG A 80 -8.88 -2.50 5.13
N PHE A 81 -7.58 -2.64 4.86
CA PHE A 81 -6.98 -2.24 3.59
C PHE A 81 -7.65 -2.96 2.42
N HIS A 82 -7.81 -4.27 2.53
CA HIS A 82 -8.40 -5.12 1.51
C HIS A 82 -9.87 -4.78 1.21
N LYS A 83 -10.68 -4.51 2.25
CA LYS A 83 -12.07 -4.05 2.12
C LYS A 83 -12.17 -2.71 1.39
N LYS A 84 -11.28 -1.77 1.69
CA LYS A 84 -11.30 -0.40 1.15
C LYS A 84 -10.86 -0.33 -0.31
N THR A 85 -9.89 -1.14 -0.68
CA THR A 85 -9.33 -1.21 -2.04
C THR A 85 -10.12 -2.12 -2.97
N LYS A 86 -11.12 -2.87 -2.46
CA LYS A 86 -11.98 -3.82 -3.21
C LYS A 86 -11.19 -4.87 -4.02
N ILE A 87 -10.01 -5.26 -3.54
CA ILE A 87 -9.05 -6.14 -4.24
C ILE A 87 -9.65 -7.50 -4.64
N ILE A 88 -10.66 -8.00 -3.91
CA ILE A 88 -11.28 -9.33 -4.12
C ILE A 88 -11.86 -9.51 -5.53
N ARG A 89 -12.24 -8.44 -6.24
CA ARG A 89 -12.76 -8.60 -7.61
C ARG A 89 -11.68 -8.97 -8.64
N TYR A 90 -10.39 -8.80 -8.36
CA TYR A 90 -9.32 -9.14 -9.31
C TYR A 90 -8.73 -10.54 -9.09
N ILE A 91 -8.65 -11.03 -7.85
CA ILE A 91 -8.08 -12.37 -7.57
C ILE A 91 -9.04 -13.50 -8.02
N LYS A 92 -10.34 -13.24 -8.12
CA LYS A 92 -11.33 -14.21 -8.62
C LYS A 92 -11.48 -14.30 -10.14
N TYR A 93 -10.91 -13.37 -10.92
CA TYR A 93 -11.11 -13.30 -12.38
C TYR A 93 -9.80 -13.27 -13.18
N GLY A 94 -8.67 -13.53 -12.53
CA GLY A 94 -7.33 -13.52 -13.14
C GLY A 94 -6.55 -14.80 -12.90
N ALA A 95 -7.23 -15.95 -12.90
CA ALA A 95 -6.66 -17.30 -12.94
C ALA A 95 -7.29 -18.07 -14.10
#